data_AF-A0A382NFD1-F1
#
_entry.id   AF-A0A382NFD1-F1
#
_cell.length_a   1.000
_cell.length_b   1.000
_cell.length_c   1.000
_cell.angle_alpha   90.00
_cell.angle_beta   90.00
_cell.angle_gamma   90.00
#
_symmetry.space_group_name_H-M   'P 1'
#
loop_
_entity.id
_entity.type
_entity.pdbx_description
1 polymer ?
#
loop_
_entity_poly.entity_id
_entity_poly.type
_entity_poly.pdbx_seq_one_letter_code
_entity_poly.pdbx_strand_id
1 'polypeptide(L)'
;MYIFLLFLFTGSCADSFSSVKRGLTGAKKNSADEFLVEKKDPLILPPDYENLPIPDERIADIEEDSIFENTLENSIEENSSATDSVENSILKKIQSK
;
A
#
# COMPACT_ATOMS: atom_id res chain seq x y z
N MET A 1 37.94 41.00 14.41
CA MET A 1 36.75 40.14 14.31
C MET A 1 36.52 39.61 12.90
N TYR A 2 36.53 40.45 11.86
CA TYR A 2 36.31 40.01 10.46
C TYR A 2 37.37 39.03 9.92
N ILE A 3 38.64 39.18 10.34
CA ILE A 3 39.73 38.28 9.94
C ILE A 3 39.47 36.83 10.38
N PHE A 4 38.85 36.64 11.55
CA PHE A 4 38.53 35.32 12.10
C PHE A 4 37.45 34.62 11.27
N LEU A 5 36.46 35.39 10.78
CA LEU A 5 35.41 34.88 9.89
C LEU A 5 35.97 34.43 8.52
N LEU A 6 36.99 35.12 8.00
CA LEU A 6 37.65 34.72 6.77
C LEU A 6 38.42 33.39 6.91
N PHE A 7 39.07 33.15 8.06
CA PHE A 7 39.73 31.87 8.32
C PHE A 7 38.75 30.69 8.44
N LEU A 8 37.56 30.91 8.99
CA LEU A 8 36.50 29.89 9.03
C LEU A 8 35.97 29.57 7.63
N PHE A 9 35.84 30.58 6.76
CA PHE A 9 35.38 30.40 5.38
C PHE A 9 36.39 29.63 4.51
N THR A 10 37.69 29.94 4.63
CA THR A 10 38.74 29.26 3.85
C THR A 10 39.07 27.87 4.39
N GLY A 11 38.92 27.62 5.70
CA GLY A 11 39.13 26.31 6.30
C GLY A 11 38.07 25.27 5.92
N SER A 12 36.80 25.69 5.75
CA SER A 12 35.69 24.80 5.42
C SER A 12 35.73 24.26 3.97
N CYS A 13 36.37 24.98 3.05
CA CYS A 13 36.41 24.61 1.63
C CYS A 13 37.62 23.74 1.25
N ALA A 14 38.59 23.56 2.16
CA ALA A 14 39.85 22.85 1.87
C ALA A 14 39.63 21.38 1.46
N ASP A 15 38.75 20.64 2.15
CA ASP A 15 38.42 19.25 1.79
C ASP A 15 37.44 19.15 0.60
N SER A 16 36.53 20.12 0.46
CA SER A 16 35.51 20.13 -0.59
C SER A 16 36.10 20.33 -2.00
N PHE A 17 37.17 21.12 -2.12
CA PHE A 17 37.84 21.38 -3.40
C PHE A 17 38.39 20.10 -4.06
N SER A 18 38.84 19.12 -3.26
CA SER A 18 39.30 17.82 -3.76
C SER A 18 38.18 17.04 -4.46
N SER A 19 36.96 17.11 -3.93
CA SER A 19 35.76 16.46 -4.47
C SER A 19 35.28 17.15 -5.74
N VAL A 20 35.30 18.48 -5.77
CA VAL A 20 34.96 19.27 -6.97
C VAL A 20 35.96 19.02 -8.10
N LYS A 21 37.27 19.04 -7.80
CA LYS A 21 38.32 18.69 -8.77
C LYS A 21 38.11 17.28 -9.32
N ARG A 22 37.73 16.32 -8.48
CA ARG A 22 37.47 14.95 -8.91
C ARG A 22 36.23 14.83 -9.79
N GLY A 23 35.17 15.60 -9.53
CA GLY A 23 33.99 15.71 -10.38
C GLY A 23 34.30 16.34 -11.74
N LEU A 24 35.11 17.39 -11.78
CA LEU A 24 35.50 18.07 -13.03
C LEU A 24 36.51 17.27 -13.88
N THR A 25 37.40 16.52 -13.25
CA THR A 25 38.42 15.70 -13.95
C THR A 25 37.93 14.30 -14.31
N GLY A 26 36.77 13.88 -13.81
CA GLY A 26 36.23 12.54 -14.04
C GLY A 26 37.07 11.41 -13.42
N ALA A 27 38.00 11.73 -12.51
CA ALA A 27 38.89 10.74 -11.91
C ALA A 27 38.09 9.71 -11.06
N LYS A 28 38.08 8.45 -11.51
CA LYS A 28 37.49 7.33 -10.76
C LYS A 28 38.20 7.20 -9.41
N LYS A 29 37.44 6.95 -8.34
CA LYS A 29 38.00 6.58 -7.04
C LYS A 29 38.68 5.24 -7.26
N ASN A 30 39.88 5.04 -6.72
CA ASN A 30 40.45 3.71 -6.59
C ASN A 30 39.59 2.94 -5.58
N SER A 31 38.51 2.33 -6.04
CA SER A 31 37.66 1.41 -5.31
C SER A 31 37.89 0.06 -5.95
N ALA A 32 38.42 -0.89 -5.20
CA ALA A 32 38.29 -2.29 -5.58
C ALA A 32 36.78 -2.59 -5.61
N ASP A 33 36.29 -3.21 -6.68
CA ASP A 33 34.92 -3.72 -6.75
C ASP A 33 34.84 -4.95 -5.82
N GLU A 34 34.81 -4.69 -4.52
CA GLU A 34 34.55 -5.70 -3.49
C GLU A 34 33.05 -5.92 -3.42
N PHE A 35 32.58 -6.97 -4.09
CA PHE A 35 31.22 -7.45 -3.88
C PHE A 35 31.14 -8.10 -2.52
N LEU A 36 30.28 -7.58 -1.64
CA LEU A 36 29.97 -8.21 -0.36
C LEU A 36 29.11 -9.46 -0.64
N VAL A 37 29.78 -10.61 -0.79
CA VAL A 37 29.11 -11.90 -0.94
C VAL A 37 28.69 -12.40 0.43
N GLU A 38 27.51 -11.99 0.88
CA GLU A 38 26.89 -12.49 2.10
C GLU A 38 26.06 -13.74 1.80
N LYS A 39 26.33 -14.84 2.52
CA LYS A 39 25.52 -16.05 2.44
C LYS A 39 24.16 -15.75 3.06
N LYS A 40 23.11 -15.69 2.24
CA LYS A 40 21.75 -15.55 2.75
C LYS A 40 21.41 -16.73 3.66
N ASP A 41 20.86 -16.45 4.83
CA ASP A 41 20.32 -17.48 5.71
C ASP A 41 19.22 -18.29 5.00
N PRO A 42 19.10 -19.59 5.32
CA PRO A 42 18.04 -20.41 4.78
C PRO A 42 16.68 -19.81 5.16
N LEU A 43 15.74 -19.82 4.22
CA LEU A 43 14.39 -19.35 4.51
C LEU A 43 13.76 -20.32 5.52
N ILE A 44 13.54 -19.87 6.75
CA ILE A 44 12.76 -20.60 7.76
C ILE A 44 11.43 -19.89 7.96
N LEU A 45 10.36 -20.68 8.07
CA LEU A 45 9.05 -20.15 8.43
C LEU A 45 9.08 -19.70 9.89
N PRO A 46 8.52 -18.53 10.23
CA PRO A 46 8.39 -18.11 11.62
C PRO A 46 7.50 -19.11 12.39
N PRO A 47 7.74 -19.32 13.70
CA PRO A 47 7.03 -20.31 14.50
C PRO A 47 5.52 -20.10 14.57
N ASP A 48 5.06 -18.86 14.35
CA ASP A 48 3.65 -18.46 14.40
C ASP A 48 3.06 -18.11 13.02
N TYR A 49 3.60 -18.68 11.93
CA TYR A 49 3.10 -18.42 10.56
C TYR A 49 1.60 -18.72 10.40
N GLU A 50 1.10 -19.76 11.07
CA GLU A 50 -0.31 -20.19 10.99
C GLU A 50 -1.21 -19.48 12.02
N ASN A 51 -0.63 -18.78 13.00
CA ASN A 51 -1.35 -18.13 14.07
C ASN A 51 -1.65 -16.67 13.70
N LEU A 52 -2.62 -16.48 12.81
CA LEU A 52 -3.08 -15.15 12.45
C LEU A 52 -3.97 -14.55 13.56
N PRO A 53 -3.85 -13.24 13.85
CA PRO A 53 -4.81 -12.57 14.71
C PRO A 53 -6.20 -12.68 14.08
N ILE A 54 -7.18 -12.91 14.94
CA ILE A 54 -8.56 -13.01 14.51
C ILE A 54 -9.09 -11.57 14.35
N PRO A 55 -9.78 -11.24 13.24
CA PRO A 55 -10.45 -9.94 13.10
C PRO A 55 -11.37 -9.63 14.29
N ASP A 56 -11.37 -8.37 14.74
CA ASP A 56 -12.12 -7.87 15.91
C ASP A 56 -13.66 -7.85 15.72
N GLU A 57 -14.20 -8.31 14.59
CA GLU A 57 -15.61 -8.13 14.21
C GLU A 57 -16.53 -9.31 14.52
N ARG A 58 -16.17 -10.21 15.45
CA ARG A 58 -17.05 -11.34 15.83
C ARG A 58 -18.18 -11.01 16.80
N ILE A 59 -18.67 -9.77 16.79
CA ILE A 59 -19.84 -9.35 17.57
C ILE A 59 -20.98 -8.84 16.65
N ALA A 60 -20.74 -8.64 15.35
CA ALA A 60 -21.75 -8.12 14.43
C ALA A 60 -22.56 -9.21 13.68
N ASP A 61 -22.03 -10.43 13.57
CA ASP A 61 -22.62 -11.46 12.69
C ASP A 61 -23.93 -12.09 13.22
N ILE A 62 -24.32 -11.86 14.48
CA ILE A 62 -25.53 -12.48 15.05
C ILE A 62 -26.80 -11.65 14.77
N GLU A 63 -26.67 -10.34 14.56
CA GLU A 63 -27.83 -9.46 14.35
C GLU A 63 -28.21 -9.31 12.88
N GLU A 64 -27.25 -9.24 11.95
CA GLU A 64 -27.54 -9.03 10.52
C GLU A 64 -28.21 -10.25 9.84
N ASP A 65 -27.80 -11.47 10.18
CA ASP A 65 -28.38 -12.70 9.62
C ASP A 65 -29.88 -12.80 9.91
N SER A 66 -30.32 -12.36 11.10
CA SER A 66 -31.74 -12.39 11.50
C SER A 66 -32.60 -11.41 10.72
N ILE A 67 -32.04 -10.24 10.36
CA ILE A 67 -32.76 -9.20 9.61
C ILE A 67 -32.89 -9.65 8.15
N PHE A 68 -31.83 -10.23 7.58
CA PHE A 68 -31.84 -10.74 6.22
C PHE A 68 -32.89 -11.85 6.04
N GLU A 69 -32.95 -12.81 6.98
CA GLU A 69 -33.90 -13.93 6.93
C GLU A 69 -35.36 -13.46 6.94
N ASN A 70 -35.70 -12.49 7.82
CA ASN A 70 -37.04 -11.91 7.88
C ASN A 70 -37.43 -11.13 6.60
N THR A 71 -36.48 -10.39 6.00
CA THR A 71 -36.76 -9.66 4.75
C THR A 71 -36.95 -10.58 3.55
N LEU A 72 -36.26 -11.72 3.54
CA LEU A 72 -36.36 -12.72 2.47
C LEU A 72 -37.69 -13.49 2.55
N GLU A 73 -38.14 -13.87 3.74
CA GLU A 73 -39.42 -14.55 3.96
C GLU A 73 -40.61 -13.68 3.51
N ASN A 74 -40.60 -12.38 3.85
CA ASN A 74 -41.64 -11.43 3.41
C ASN A 74 -41.66 -11.23 1.87
N SER A 75 -40.53 -11.39 1.20
CA SER A 75 -40.44 -11.23 -0.28
C SER A 75 -41.02 -12.41 -1.06
N ILE A 76 -41.11 -13.59 -0.44
CA ILE A 76 -41.63 -14.81 -1.07
C ILE A 76 -43.17 -14.86 -1.00
N GLU A 77 -43.79 -14.32 0.05
CA GLU A 77 -45.24 -14.26 0.17
C GLU A 77 -45.90 -13.27 -0.82
N GLU A 78 -45.20 -12.21 -1.26
CA GLU A 78 -45.78 -11.22 -2.19
C GLU A 78 -45.66 -11.57 -3.69
N ASN A 79 -44.89 -12.60 -4.09
CA ASN A 79 -44.62 -12.87 -5.51
C ASN A 79 -45.33 -14.11 -6.07
N SER A 80 -46.47 -14.51 -5.50
CA SER A 80 -47.32 -15.52 -6.12
C SER A 80 -48.24 -14.94 -7.21
N SER A 81 -47.68 -14.27 -8.23
CA SER A 81 -48.26 -14.17 -9.59
C SER A 81 -47.49 -13.20 -10.49
N ALA A 82 -47.33 -13.64 -11.74
CA ALA A 82 -46.90 -12.88 -12.92
C ALA A 82 -45.39 -12.67 -13.11
N THR A 83 -44.83 -13.55 -13.94
CA THR A 83 -43.52 -13.50 -14.60
C THR A 83 -43.30 -12.31 -15.55
N ASP A 84 -44.19 -11.31 -15.55
CA ASP A 84 -44.25 -10.27 -16.60
C ASP A 84 -43.75 -8.88 -16.15
N SER A 85 -43.25 -8.72 -14.93
CA SER A 85 -43.05 -7.38 -14.35
C SER A 85 -41.74 -6.69 -14.76
N VAL A 86 -40.62 -7.43 -14.78
CA VAL A 86 -39.29 -6.79 -14.89
C VAL A 86 -38.99 -6.28 -16.30
N GLU A 87 -39.19 -7.08 -17.34
CA GLU A 87 -38.91 -6.68 -18.73
C GLU A 87 -39.78 -5.49 -19.19
N ASN A 88 -41.07 -5.52 -18.85
CA ASN A 88 -42.00 -4.44 -19.16
C ASN A 88 -41.63 -3.13 -18.44
N SER A 89 -41.12 -3.21 -17.20
CA SER A 89 -40.67 -2.03 -16.45
C SER A 89 -39.44 -1.36 -17.11
N ILE A 90 -38.53 -2.17 -17.65
CA ILE A 90 -37.32 -1.68 -18.35
C ILE A 90 -37.71 -1.04 -19.68
N LEU A 91 -38.58 -1.68 -20.47
CA LEU A 91 -39.04 -1.17 -21.77
C LEU A 91 -39.74 0.20 -21.62
N LYS A 92 -40.61 0.35 -20.62
CA LYS A 92 -41.32 1.60 -20.35
C LYS A 92 -40.36 2.75 -20.02
N LYS A 93 -39.28 2.47 -19.28
CA LYS A 93 -38.27 3.46 -18.89
C LYS A 93 -37.38 3.90 -20.05
N ILE A 94 -37.18 3.03 -21.04
CA ILE A 94 -36.45 3.34 -22.27
C ILE A 94 -37.31 4.22 -23.20
N GLN A 95 -38.61 3.93 -23.31
CA GLN A 95 -39.52 4.67 -24.19
C GLN A 95 -39.91 6.06 -23.66
N SER A 96 -39.79 6.32 -22.35
CA SER A 96 -40.15 7.61 -21.75
C SER A 96 -39.01 8.64 -21.76
N LYS A 97 -37.93 8.40 -22.51
CA LYS A 97 -36.76 9.28 -22.62
C LYS A 97 -36.59 9.75 -24.05
#